data_AF-A0AAV9CW53-F1
#
_entry.id   AF-A0AAV9CW53-F1
#
_cell.length_a   1.000
_cell.length_b   1.000
_cell.length_c   1.000
_cell.angle_alpha   90.00
_cell.angle_beta   90.00
_cell.angle_gamma   90.00
#
_symmetry.space_group_name_H-M   'P 1'
#
loop_
_entity.id
_entity.type
_entity.pdbx_description
1 polymer ?
#
loop_
_entity_poly.entity_id
_entity_poly.type
_entity_poly.pdbx_seq_one_letter_code
_entity_poly.pdbx_strand_id
1 'polypeptide(L)'
;MVMNCNLDAIGGSWGNQGYVTAQGRGAATDENGFVFKWCNITATKDSTFYLGRAWRDFSRVVFYKSNFQASIVPQGWDAWNKPV
;
A
#
# COMPACT_ATOMS: atom_id res chain seq x y z
N MET A 1 13.46 -0.33 5.01
CA MET A 1 13.36 -1.11 3.76
C MET A 1 13.10 -2.56 4.13
N VAL A 2 12.20 -3.22 3.42
CA VAL A 2 11.89 -4.66 3.56
C VAL A 2 12.18 -5.33 2.21
N MET A 3 12.81 -6.51 2.24
CA MET A 3 13.25 -7.22 1.03
C MET A 3 12.80 -8.68 1.06
N ASN A 4 12.61 -9.28 -0.12
CA ASN A 4 12.31 -10.72 -0.29
C ASN A 4 11.15 -11.20 0.59
N CYS A 5 10.04 -10.47 0.53
CA CYS A 5 8.92 -10.64 1.45
C CYS A 5 7.63 -11.04 0.74
N ASN A 6 6.76 -11.77 1.44
CA ASN A 6 5.36 -11.90 1.07
C ASN A 6 4.53 -10.97 1.95
N LEU A 7 3.73 -10.13 1.31
CA LEU A 7 2.77 -9.25 1.97
C LEU A 7 1.38 -9.69 1.56
N ASP A 8 0.66 -10.29 2.50
CA ASP A 8 -0.67 -10.84 2.28
C ASP A 8 -1.72 -9.95 2.95
N ALA A 9 -2.48 -9.21 2.14
CA ALA A 9 -3.58 -8.38 2.62
C ALA A 9 -4.85 -9.23 2.74
N ILE A 10 -5.25 -9.53 3.98
CA ILE A 10 -6.40 -10.38 4.27
C ILE A 10 -7.62 -9.50 4.59
N GLY A 11 -8.66 -9.61 3.77
CA GLY A 11 -9.96 -8.98 3.98
C GLY A 11 -10.90 -9.92 4.74
N GLY A 12 -11.88 -9.36 5.45
CA GLY A 12 -12.94 -10.18 6.06
C GLY A 12 -13.59 -9.68 7.33
N SER A 13 -13.25 -8.50 7.86
CA SER A 13 -13.77 -8.10 9.18
C SER A 13 -14.57 -6.79 9.22
N TRP A 14 -14.24 -5.74 8.44
CA TRP A 14 -14.85 -4.40 8.65
C TRP A 14 -15.10 -3.55 7.38
N GLY A 15 -15.12 -4.15 6.19
CA GLY A 15 -15.47 -3.41 4.96
C GLY A 15 -14.95 -4.04 3.68
N ASN A 16 -15.43 -3.52 2.54
CA ASN A 16 -15.09 -4.01 1.21
C ASN A 16 -13.75 -3.48 0.67
N GLN A 17 -13.00 -2.69 1.45
CA GLN A 17 -11.77 -2.02 1.03
C GLN A 17 -10.62 -2.22 2.01
N GLY A 18 -9.42 -2.52 1.49
CA GLY A 18 -8.19 -2.69 2.24
C GLY A 18 -6.99 -1.96 1.62
N TYR A 19 -5.96 -1.74 2.43
CA TYR A 19 -4.77 -0.96 2.04
C TYR A 19 -3.53 -1.70 2.54
N VAL A 20 -2.58 -1.99 1.64
CA VAL A 20 -1.32 -2.65 2.02
C VAL A 20 -0.45 -1.72 2.89
N THR A 21 -0.52 -0.41 2.67
CA THR A 21 0.29 0.57 3.40
C THR A 21 -0.49 1.82 3.81
N ALA A 22 -0.06 2.42 4.92
CA ALA A 22 -0.52 3.71 5.43
C ALA A 22 0.66 4.48 6.04
N GLN A 23 1.60 4.93 5.21
CA GLN A 23 2.83 5.56 5.70
C GLN A 23 2.53 7.01 6.17
N GLY A 24 3.05 7.39 7.34
CA GLY A 24 2.71 8.63 8.04
C GLY A 24 3.83 9.67 8.15
N ARG A 25 4.61 9.88 7.09
CA ARG A 25 5.65 10.92 7.04
C ARG A 25 5.05 12.31 7.22
N GLY A 26 5.62 13.09 8.14
CA GLY A 26 5.03 14.34 8.63
C GLY A 26 5.56 15.60 7.95
N ALA A 27 6.78 15.57 7.43
CA ALA A 27 7.40 16.72 6.75
C ALA A 27 8.17 16.32 5.48
N ALA A 28 8.30 17.27 4.54
CA ALA A 28 9.11 17.10 3.33
C ALA A 28 10.60 16.87 3.62
N THR A 29 11.09 17.34 4.77
CA THR A 29 12.48 17.18 5.22
C THR A 29 12.74 15.83 5.89
N ASP A 30 11.70 15.10 6.29
CA ASP A 30 11.88 13.80 6.95
C ASP A 30 12.50 12.80 5.96
N GLU A 31 13.53 12.07 6.37
CA GLU A 31 14.18 11.10 5.47
C GLU A 31 13.53 9.70 5.51
N ASN A 32 12.43 9.53 6.26
CA ASN A 32 11.75 8.25 6.42
C ASN A 32 10.82 7.87 5.24
N GLY A 33 10.42 6.60 5.17
CA GLY A 33 9.65 6.04 4.07
C GLY A 33 9.54 4.52 4.16
N PHE A 34 8.60 3.94 3.44
CA PHE A 34 8.55 2.48 3.24
C PHE A 34 9.11 2.12 1.87
N VAL A 35 9.94 1.09 1.83
CA VAL A 35 10.48 0.53 0.58
C VAL A 35 10.34 -0.97 0.63
N PHE A 36 9.63 -1.55 -0.32
CA PHE A 36 9.44 -2.99 -0.50
C PHE A 36 10.11 -3.44 -1.78
N LYS A 37 11.12 -4.29 -1.66
CA LYS A 37 11.96 -4.70 -2.78
C LYS A 37 11.94 -6.22 -2.97
N TRP A 38 11.71 -6.67 -4.19
CA TRP A 38 11.59 -8.11 -4.49
C TRP A 38 10.54 -8.81 -3.64
N CYS A 39 9.42 -8.13 -3.37
CA CYS A 39 8.33 -8.70 -2.60
C CYS A 39 7.19 -9.18 -3.50
N ASN A 40 6.41 -10.13 -3.00
CA ASN A 40 5.15 -10.56 -3.60
C ASN A 40 3.99 -10.01 -2.76
N ILE A 41 3.12 -9.23 -3.39
CA ILE A 41 2.00 -8.56 -2.72
C ILE A 41 0.72 -9.26 -3.17
N THR A 42 0.03 -9.87 -2.23
CA THR A 42 -1.21 -10.62 -2.46
C THR A 42 -2.35 -9.98 -1.69
N ALA A 43 -3.57 -10.27 -2.16
CA ALA A 43 -4.76 -9.86 -1.44
C ALA A 43 -5.92 -10.84 -1.68
N THR A 44 -6.78 -11.01 -0.69
CA THR A 44 -7.98 -11.86 -0.80
C THR A 44 -8.90 -11.35 -1.90
N LYS A 45 -9.55 -12.27 -2.65
CA LYS A 45 -10.34 -11.92 -3.84
C LYS A 45 -11.63 -11.16 -3.56
N ASP A 46 -12.20 -11.32 -2.36
CA ASP A 46 -13.56 -10.84 -2.05
C ASP A 46 -13.59 -9.40 -1.53
N SER A 47 -12.52 -8.62 -1.75
CA SER A 47 -12.45 -7.21 -1.34
C SER A 47 -11.56 -6.41 -2.29
N THR A 48 -11.77 -5.10 -2.30
CA THR A 48 -11.01 -4.14 -3.09
C THR A 48 -9.74 -3.77 -2.35
N PHE A 49 -8.56 -3.99 -2.93
CA PHE A 49 -7.29 -3.66 -2.26
C PHE A 49 -6.46 -2.65 -3.03
N TYR A 50 -5.95 -1.65 -2.31
CA TYR A 50 -4.99 -0.67 -2.79
C TYR A 50 -3.60 -0.96 -2.23
N LEU A 51 -2.55 -0.54 -2.95
CA LEU A 51 -1.18 -0.50 -2.46
C LEU A 51 -1.01 0.37 -1.21
N GLY A 52 -1.85 1.39 -1.07
CA GLY A 52 -1.91 2.17 0.16
C GLY A 52 -2.74 3.44 0.07
N ARG A 53 -2.73 4.16 1.18
CA ARG A 53 -3.32 5.50 1.36
C ARG A 53 -2.36 6.37 2.15
N ALA A 54 -2.36 7.68 1.91
CA ALA A 54 -1.52 8.61 2.64
C ALA A 54 -2.08 8.87 4.05
N TRP A 55 -1.47 8.33 5.10
CA TRP A 55 -1.90 8.63 6.48
C TRP A 55 -1.56 10.08 6.89
N ARG A 56 -0.51 10.66 6.30
CA ARG A 56 -0.10 12.06 6.46
C ARG A 56 0.36 12.65 5.14
N ASP A 57 0.42 13.98 5.07
CA ASP A 57 0.59 14.77 3.84
C ASP A 57 1.88 14.47 3.05
N PHE A 58 2.93 13.97 3.70
CA PHE A 58 4.21 13.69 3.05
C PHE A 58 4.49 12.19 2.86
N SER A 59 3.45 11.36 2.94
CA SER A 59 3.53 9.91 2.81
C SER A 59 4.42 9.46 1.66
N ARG A 60 5.32 8.51 1.94
CA ARG A 60 6.27 8.01 0.94
C ARG A 60 6.42 6.50 1.02
N VAL A 61 6.01 5.82 -0.06
CA VAL A 61 6.09 4.37 -0.20
C VAL A 61 6.61 4.02 -1.59
N VAL A 62 7.57 3.11 -1.66
CA VAL A 62 8.14 2.61 -2.93
C VAL A 62 8.03 1.09 -2.97
N PHE A 63 7.44 0.58 -4.05
CA PHE A 63 7.55 -0.83 -4.42
C PHE A 63 8.55 -0.94 -5.58
N TYR A 64 9.61 -1.72 -5.41
CA TYR A 64 10.69 -1.85 -6.40
C TYR A 64 10.95 -3.30 -6.76
N LYS A 65 10.81 -3.65 -8.05
CA LYS A 65 10.93 -5.02 -8.55
C LYS A 65 10.09 -6.02 -7.74
N SER A 66 8.86 -5.63 -7.41
CA SER A 66 7.91 -6.45 -6.65
C SER A 66 6.75 -6.86 -7.56
N ASN A 67 6.13 -8.00 -7.25
CA ASN A 67 4.98 -8.52 -7.99
C ASN A 67 3.68 -8.17 -7.26
N PHE A 68 2.65 -7.83 -8.01
CA PHE A 68 1.31 -7.56 -7.49
C PHE A 68 0.31 -8.59 -8.02
N GLN A 69 -0.47 -9.21 -7.14
CA GLN A 69 -1.58 -10.06 -7.56
C GLN A 69 -2.69 -9.21 -8.20
N ALA A 70 -3.42 -9.82 -9.15
CA ALA A 70 -4.55 -9.18 -9.85
C ALA A 70 -5.71 -8.71 -8.95
N SER A 71 -5.74 -9.10 -7.68
CA SER A 71 -6.71 -8.60 -6.68
C SER A 71 -6.38 -7.20 -6.16
N ILE A 72 -5.16 -6.69 -6.39
CA ILE A 72 -4.83 -5.28 -6.18
C ILE A 72 -5.43 -4.47 -7.33
N VAL A 73 -6.13 -3.38 -7.02
CA VAL A 73 -6.79 -2.57 -8.05
C VAL A 73 -5.78 -1.90 -8.99
N PRO A 74 -6.08 -1.77 -10.29
CA PRO A 74 -5.20 -1.10 -11.25
C PRO A 74 -4.92 0.38 -10.90
N GLN A 75 -5.84 1.04 -10.19
CA GLN A 75 -5.64 2.40 -9.68
C GLN A 75 -4.41 2.51 -8.76
N GLY A 76 -4.05 1.43 -8.07
CA GLY A 76 -2.89 1.37 -7.19
C GLY A 76 -3.09 2.07 -5.85
N TRP A 77 -3.42 3.36 -5.83
CA TRP A 77 -3.43 4.20 -4.62
C TRP A 77 -4.78 4.89 -4.38
N ASP A 78 -5.14 5.04 -3.11
CA ASP A 78 -6.28 5.85 -2.69
C ASP A 78 -5.82 7.23 -2.20
N ALA A 79 -6.54 8.27 -2.63
CA ALA A 79 -6.20 9.66 -2.35
C ALA A 79 -6.61 10.12 -0.94
N TRP A 80 -7.10 9.23 -0.08
CA TRP A 80 -7.39 9.52 1.32
C TRP A 80 -8.32 10.72 1.51
N ASN A 81 -9.53 10.62 0.95
CA ASN A 81 -10.56 11.69 0.96
C ASN A 81 -10.08 13.03 0.37
N LYS A 82 -8.96 13.06 -0.36
CA LYS A 82 -8.53 14.20 -1.17
C LYS A 82 -9.01 14.02 -2.62
N PRO A 83 -9.34 15.11 -3.32
CA PRO A 83 -9.59 15.03 -4.75
C PRO A 83 -8.33 14.57 -5.49
N VAL A 84 -8.52 13.70 -6.48
CA VAL A 84 -7.51 13.27 -7.46
C VAL A 84 -7.44 14.23 -8.64
#